data_AF-A0A0N4Y0F7-F1
#
_entry.id   AF-A0A0N4Y0F7-F1
#
_cell.length_a   1.000
_cell.length_b   1.000
_cell.length_c   1.000
_cell.angle_alpha   90.00
_cell.angle_beta   90.00
_cell.angle_gamma   90.00
#
_symmetry.space_group_name_H-M   'P 1'
#
loop_
_entity.id
_entity.type
_entity.pdbx_description
1 polymer ?
#
loop_
_entity_poly.entity_id
_entity_poly.type
_entity_poly.pdbx_seq_one_letter_code
_entity_poly.pdbx_strand_id
1 'polypeptide(L)'
;MFFFALEPAYYRGATLPMKISEIAKEGLRAALTTALTPKQFYWIGAASSTTSWRWADGTIVDDEEADWSAAPILPSTHPEAIVLAQLAGWRWIPSAQNVWNSFLCQSKPKTCTFPGISEASRVSFTSPNYVIGTIAVYSCELGSVCPFNGPAALEKKCKLTRGAIFSYQLNGVTERLCDETAQWSGTIPKCRSLSISID
;
A
#
# COMPACT_ATOMS: atom_id res chain seq x y z
N MET A 1 13.55 -28.51 -0.02
CA MET A 1 13.14 -27.61 1.07
C MET A 1 12.26 -26.45 0.61
N PHE A 2 12.53 -25.82 -0.52
CA PHE A 2 11.70 -24.72 -1.06
C PHE A 2 10.19 -25.04 -1.11
N PHE A 3 9.82 -26.22 -1.62
CA PHE A 3 8.41 -26.65 -1.65
C PHE A 3 7.75 -26.76 -0.27
N PHE A 4 8.54 -27.05 0.78
CA PHE A 4 8.05 -27.04 2.17
C PHE A 4 7.84 -25.62 2.72
N ALA A 5 8.31 -24.56 2.05
CA ALA A 5 8.01 -23.17 2.42
C ALA A 5 6.74 -22.64 1.72
N LEU A 6 6.35 -23.23 0.58
CA LEU A 6 5.12 -22.87 -0.15
C LEU A 6 3.86 -23.35 0.59
N GLU A 7 3.87 -24.58 1.09
CA GLU A 7 2.72 -25.19 1.78
C GLU A 7 2.26 -24.41 3.03
N PRO A 8 3.16 -24.04 3.98
CA PRO A 8 2.77 -23.34 5.19
C PRO A 8 2.23 -21.93 4.94
N ALA A 9 2.72 -21.24 3.90
CA ALA A 9 2.18 -19.95 3.49
C ALA A 9 0.75 -20.12 2.96
N TYR A 10 0.54 -21.11 2.09
CA TYR A 10 -0.77 -21.43 1.52
C TYR A 10 -1.81 -21.76 2.59
N TYR A 11 -1.45 -22.59 3.58
CA TYR A 11 -2.34 -22.92 4.70
C TYR A 11 -2.78 -21.70 5.55
N ARG A 12 -2.03 -20.60 5.53
CA ARG A 12 -2.38 -19.35 6.24
C ARG A 12 -3.13 -18.35 5.36
N GLY A 13 -3.58 -18.75 4.17
CA GLY A 13 -4.20 -17.85 3.18
C GLY A 13 -3.22 -16.82 2.63
N ALA A 14 -1.93 -17.17 2.60
CA ALA A 14 -0.83 -16.36 2.10
C ALA A 14 -0.07 -17.13 1.00
N THR A 15 0.87 -16.48 0.34
CA THR A 15 1.83 -17.12 -0.57
C THR A 15 3.24 -16.71 -0.17
N LEU A 16 4.26 -17.31 -0.76
CA LEU A 16 5.57 -16.66 -0.75
C LEU A 16 5.46 -15.32 -1.51
N PRO A 17 6.24 -14.30 -1.14
CA PRO A 17 6.18 -13.01 -1.82
C PRO A 17 6.42 -13.13 -3.31
N MET A 18 5.57 -12.48 -4.09
CA MET A 18 5.63 -12.46 -5.54
C MET A 18 5.37 -11.05 -6.03
N LYS A 19 5.98 -10.68 -7.15
CA LYS A 19 5.73 -9.41 -7.84
C LYS A 19 5.81 -8.18 -6.92
N ILE A 20 6.90 -8.12 -6.15
CA ILE A 20 7.12 -7.11 -5.13
C ILE A 20 7.45 -5.79 -5.83
N SER A 21 6.61 -4.75 -5.68
CA SER A 21 6.87 -3.43 -6.27
C SER A 21 8.12 -2.77 -5.66
N GLU A 22 8.73 -1.81 -6.35
CA GLU A 22 9.91 -1.09 -5.85
C GLU A 22 9.71 -0.48 -4.45
N ILE A 23 8.57 0.16 -4.23
CA ILE A 23 8.20 0.73 -2.92
C ILE A 23 8.13 -0.37 -1.85
N ALA A 24 7.54 -1.52 -2.19
CA ALA A 24 7.46 -2.65 -1.28
C ALA A 24 8.83 -3.31 -1.04
N LYS A 25 9.71 -3.35 -2.05
CA LYS A 25 11.10 -3.81 -1.91
C LYS A 25 11.82 -2.92 -0.90
N GLU A 26 11.82 -1.60 -1.08
CA GLU A 26 12.46 -0.66 -0.15
C GLU A 26 11.98 -0.82 1.29
N GLY A 27 10.65 -0.87 1.49
CA GLY A 27 10.06 -1.10 2.80
C GLY A 27 10.46 -2.45 3.41
N LEU A 28 10.46 -3.51 2.61
CA LEU A 28 10.88 -4.84 3.05
C LEU A 28 12.35 -4.86 3.46
N ARG A 29 13.26 -4.24 2.68
CA ARG A 29 14.68 -4.14 3.00
C ARG A 29 14.91 -3.41 4.32
N ALA A 30 14.21 -2.30 4.54
CA ALA A 30 14.28 -1.54 5.78
C ALA A 30 13.80 -2.37 6.99
N ALA A 31 12.69 -3.10 6.83
CA ALA A 31 12.14 -3.96 7.88
C ALA A 31 13.05 -5.16 8.20
N LEU A 32 13.62 -5.82 7.18
CA LEU A 32 14.54 -6.95 7.38
C LEU A 32 15.85 -6.51 8.05
N THR A 33 16.33 -5.30 7.73
CA THR A 33 17.56 -4.75 8.33
C THR A 33 17.37 -4.38 9.80
N THR A 34 16.17 -3.96 10.20
CA THR A 34 15.85 -3.57 11.58
C THR A 34 15.20 -4.70 12.41
N ALA A 35 15.01 -5.87 11.81
CA ALA A 35 14.42 -7.02 12.49
C ALA A 35 15.26 -7.43 13.71
N LEU A 36 14.59 -7.79 14.82
CA LEU A 36 15.24 -8.20 16.07
C LEU A 36 16.10 -9.47 15.92
N THR A 37 15.70 -10.37 15.01
CA THR A 37 16.39 -11.63 14.72
C THR A 37 16.44 -11.85 13.21
N PRO A 38 17.27 -11.09 12.47
CA PRO A 38 17.34 -11.23 11.02
C PRO A 38 17.97 -12.57 10.67
N LYS A 39 17.42 -13.23 9.65
CA LYS A 39 18.00 -14.43 9.05
C LYS A 39 18.78 -14.03 7.80
N GLN A 40 19.82 -14.78 7.47
CA GLN A 40 20.70 -14.42 6.35
C GLN A 40 20.02 -14.56 4.99
N PHE A 41 19.07 -15.49 4.87
CA PHE A 41 18.40 -15.83 3.62
C PHE A 41 16.91 -16.05 3.85
N TYR A 42 16.10 -15.45 2.96
CA TYR A 42 14.66 -15.64 2.93
C TYR A 42 14.18 -16.08 1.55
N TRP A 43 13.48 -17.22 1.47
CA TRP A 43 12.79 -17.64 0.25
C TRP A 43 11.70 -16.66 -0.17
N ILE A 44 11.66 -16.36 -1.47
CA ILE A 44 10.56 -15.69 -2.15
C ILE A 44 9.92 -16.63 -3.18
N GLY A 45 8.76 -16.26 -3.72
CA GLY A 45 7.93 -17.13 -4.55
C GLY A 45 8.42 -17.31 -5.98
N ALA A 46 9.73 -17.35 -6.23
CA ALA A 46 10.31 -17.53 -7.57
C ALA A 46 11.28 -18.71 -7.60
N ALA A 47 11.16 -19.54 -8.64
CA ALA A 47 11.96 -20.74 -8.84
C ALA A 47 12.42 -20.91 -10.28
N SER A 48 13.49 -21.66 -10.46
CA SER A 48 14.01 -22.02 -11.78
C SER A 48 13.03 -22.94 -12.50
N SER A 49 12.72 -22.60 -13.74
CA SER A 49 12.21 -23.52 -14.75
C SER A 49 13.35 -23.94 -15.69
N THR A 50 13.06 -24.69 -16.74
CA THR A 50 14.07 -25.24 -17.67
C THR A 50 14.94 -24.18 -18.35
N THR A 51 14.40 -22.99 -18.60
CA THR A 51 15.12 -21.89 -19.28
C THR A 51 14.83 -20.50 -18.72
N SER A 52 13.96 -20.38 -17.72
CA SER A 52 13.47 -19.09 -17.21
C SER A 52 13.16 -19.16 -15.72
N TRP A 53 13.21 -18.01 -15.05
CA TRP A 53 12.68 -17.87 -13.71
C TRP A 53 11.17 -17.69 -13.76
N ARG A 54 10.46 -18.39 -12.87
CA ARG A 54 9.00 -18.33 -12.79
C ARG A 54 8.55 -18.06 -11.37
N TRP A 55 7.54 -17.22 -11.26
CA TRP A 55 6.78 -17.02 -10.05
C TRP A 55 5.97 -18.28 -9.71
N ALA A 56 5.53 -18.41 -8.45
CA ALA A 56 4.75 -19.56 -7.98
C ALA A 56 3.36 -19.68 -8.65
N ASP A 57 2.86 -18.63 -9.31
CA ASP A 57 1.66 -18.65 -10.16
C ASP A 57 1.94 -19.15 -11.59
N GLY A 58 3.20 -19.47 -11.90
CA GLY A 58 3.65 -19.93 -13.21
C GLY A 58 4.03 -18.82 -14.20
N THR A 59 3.80 -17.55 -13.86
CA THR A 59 4.21 -16.41 -14.71
C THR A 59 5.72 -16.27 -14.75
N ILE A 60 6.25 -15.80 -15.90
CA ILE A 60 7.68 -15.58 -16.08
C ILE A 60 8.08 -14.32 -15.33
N VAL A 61 9.21 -14.37 -14.65
CA VAL A 61 9.81 -13.19 -14.01
C VAL A 61 10.39 -12.29 -15.09
N ASP A 62 9.96 -11.03 -15.11
CA ASP A 62 10.52 -10.02 -16.01
C ASP A 62 11.90 -9.56 -15.53
N ASP A 63 12.82 -9.28 -16.45
CA ASP A 63 14.15 -8.78 -16.13
C ASP A 63 14.09 -7.39 -15.48
N GLU A 64 13.09 -6.57 -15.82
CA GLU A 64 12.88 -5.25 -15.19
C GLU A 64 12.36 -5.37 -13.75
N GLU A 65 11.63 -6.45 -13.44
CA GLU A 65 11.10 -6.71 -12.11
C GLU A 65 12.15 -7.38 -11.19
N ALA A 66 13.11 -8.07 -11.78
CA ALA A 66 14.12 -8.81 -11.07
C ALA A 66 15.13 -7.90 -10.37
N ASP A 67 15.40 -8.18 -9.10
CA ASP A 67 16.28 -7.38 -8.24
C ASP A 67 17.56 -8.16 -7.92
N TRP A 68 18.29 -8.56 -8.96
CA TRP A 68 19.49 -9.38 -8.82
C TRP A 68 20.60 -8.67 -8.05
N SER A 69 21.32 -9.44 -7.24
CA SER A 69 22.52 -8.94 -6.55
C SER A 69 23.65 -8.52 -7.50
N ALA A 70 23.72 -9.20 -8.65
CA ALA A 70 24.67 -8.98 -9.74
C ALA A 70 23.92 -8.95 -11.08
N ALA A 71 24.61 -9.16 -12.20
CA ALA A 71 23.96 -9.31 -13.51
C ALA A 71 22.89 -10.42 -13.49
N PRO A 72 21.87 -10.37 -14.37
CA PRO A 72 20.83 -11.40 -14.45
C PRO A 72 21.43 -12.80 -14.52
N ILE A 73 21.07 -13.64 -13.54
CA ILE A 73 21.62 -14.99 -13.44
C ILE A 73 20.64 -15.92 -14.15
N LEU A 74 21.08 -16.61 -15.20
CA LEU A 74 20.25 -17.62 -15.85
C LEU A 74 20.08 -18.85 -14.96
N PRO A 75 18.90 -19.51 -14.98
CA PRO A 75 18.70 -20.75 -14.24
C PRO A 75 19.69 -21.83 -14.67
N SER A 76 20.24 -22.57 -13.71
CA SER A 76 21.08 -23.73 -14.01
C SER A 76 20.23 -24.96 -14.37
N THR A 77 20.89 -26.07 -14.72
CA THR A 77 20.24 -27.36 -14.91
C THR A 77 19.75 -28.00 -13.60
N HIS A 78 20.18 -27.47 -12.46
CA HIS A 78 19.76 -27.95 -11.14
C HIS A 78 18.56 -27.13 -10.64
N PRO A 79 17.66 -27.75 -9.85
CA PRO A 79 16.51 -27.05 -9.30
C PRO A 79 16.95 -26.00 -8.28
N GLU A 80 16.76 -24.74 -8.63
CA GLU A 80 17.09 -23.55 -7.83
C GLU A 80 15.85 -22.71 -7.54
N ALA A 81 15.92 -21.92 -6.47
CA ALA A 81 14.91 -20.94 -6.12
C ALA A 81 15.58 -19.64 -5.67
N ILE A 82 14.81 -18.56 -5.65
CA ILE A 82 15.33 -17.24 -5.35
C ILE A 82 15.22 -16.95 -3.85
N VAL A 83 16.31 -16.47 -3.27
CA VAL A 83 16.33 -15.92 -1.91
C VAL A 83 16.65 -14.42 -1.93
N LEU A 84 16.11 -13.71 -0.95
CA LEU A 84 16.64 -12.42 -0.51
C LEU A 84 17.79 -12.68 0.45
N ALA A 85 18.97 -12.14 0.15
CA ALA A 85 20.18 -12.38 0.91
C ALA A 85 20.69 -11.12 1.62
N GLN A 86 20.91 -11.22 2.93
CA GLN A 86 21.43 -10.10 3.74
C GLN A 86 22.78 -9.58 3.22
N LEU A 87 23.67 -10.49 2.84
CA LEU A 87 25.01 -10.17 2.33
C LEU A 87 25.01 -9.42 0.99
N ALA A 88 23.90 -9.46 0.26
CA ALA A 88 23.71 -8.72 -0.98
C ALA A 88 22.76 -7.53 -0.82
N GLY A 89 22.60 -7.01 0.41
CA GLY A 89 21.70 -5.89 0.69
C GLY A 89 20.24 -6.24 0.42
N TRP A 90 19.86 -7.49 0.72
CA TRP A 90 18.52 -8.04 0.47
C TRP A 90 18.12 -8.02 -1.02
N ARG A 91 19.09 -8.25 -1.90
CA ARG A 91 18.86 -8.52 -3.32
C ARG A 91 18.79 -10.03 -3.59
N TRP A 92 18.39 -10.38 -4.80
CA TRP A 92 18.11 -11.73 -5.23
C TRP A 92 19.39 -12.52 -5.52
N ILE A 93 19.44 -13.74 -5.00
CA ILE A 93 20.48 -14.73 -5.25
C ILE A 93 19.81 -16.09 -5.49
N PRO A 94 20.25 -16.89 -6.48
CA PRO A 94 19.79 -18.26 -6.64
C PRO A 94 20.36 -19.16 -5.53
N SER A 95 19.55 -20.08 -5.03
CA SER A 95 19.95 -21.05 -4.04
C SER A 95 19.32 -22.41 -4.36
N ALA A 96 20.05 -23.49 -4.12
CA ALA A 96 19.57 -24.83 -4.36
C ALA A 96 18.29 -25.12 -3.54
N GLN A 97 17.26 -25.67 -4.19
CA GLN A 97 15.94 -25.83 -3.56
C GLN A 97 15.94 -26.78 -2.35
N ASN A 98 16.95 -27.63 -2.19
CA ASN A 98 17.09 -28.57 -1.07
C ASN A 98 17.67 -27.93 0.21
N VAL A 99 18.10 -26.67 0.17
CA VAL A 99 18.70 -25.97 1.32
C VAL A 99 17.63 -25.42 2.27
N TRP A 100 17.89 -25.49 3.58
CA TRP A 100 17.05 -24.88 4.60
C TRP A 100 17.32 -23.38 4.73
N ASN A 101 16.43 -22.56 4.18
CA ASN A 101 16.40 -21.12 4.43
C ASN A 101 15.10 -20.73 5.13
N SER A 102 15.10 -19.57 5.77
CA SER A 102 13.85 -18.96 6.26
C SER A 102 13.01 -18.51 5.08
N PHE A 103 11.74 -18.18 5.29
CA PHE A 103 10.84 -17.77 4.22
C PHE A 103 9.97 -16.61 4.66
N LEU A 104 9.56 -15.80 3.70
CA LEU A 104 8.59 -14.73 3.92
C LEU A 104 7.21 -15.21 3.49
N CYS A 105 6.17 -14.65 4.09
CA CYS A 105 4.79 -14.87 3.67
C CYS A 105 4.16 -13.53 3.30
N GLN A 106 3.48 -13.50 2.16
CA GLN A 106 2.68 -12.37 1.71
C GLN A 106 1.22 -12.79 1.69
N SER A 107 0.41 -12.19 2.57
CA SER A 107 -1.05 -12.32 2.52
C SER A 107 -1.65 -11.14 1.75
N LYS A 108 -2.84 -11.34 1.19
CA LYS A 108 -3.65 -10.21 0.72
C LYS A 108 -3.87 -9.21 1.86
N PRO A 109 -3.78 -7.91 1.60
CA PRO A 109 -4.03 -6.91 2.63
C PRO A 109 -5.49 -7.00 3.08
N LYS A 110 -5.71 -7.00 4.39
CA LYS A 110 -7.06 -7.20 4.97
C LYS A 110 -7.78 -5.89 5.27
N THR A 111 -7.03 -4.78 5.25
CA THR A 111 -7.49 -3.46 5.68
C THR A 111 -6.82 -2.39 4.84
N CYS A 112 -7.56 -1.36 4.46
CA CYS A 112 -7.01 -0.12 3.92
C CYS A 112 -6.36 0.72 5.02
N THR A 113 -5.48 1.64 4.62
CA THR A 113 -5.00 2.71 5.48
C THR A 113 -6.06 3.81 5.63
N PHE A 114 -5.85 4.79 6.51
CA PHE A 114 -6.73 5.96 6.56
C PHE A 114 -6.76 6.67 5.18
N PRO A 115 -7.94 7.00 4.61
CA PRO A 115 -8.04 7.48 3.23
C PRO A 115 -7.56 8.92 3.00
N GLY A 116 -7.26 9.65 4.09
CA GLY A 116 -6.97 11.08 4.07
C GLY A 116 -8.25 11.94 3.97
N ILE A 117 -8.12 13.19 4.40
CA ILE A 117 -9.17 14.23 4.36
C ILE A 117 -8.60 15.54 3.82
N SER A 118 -9.45 16.35 3.18
CA SER A 118 -9.12 17.71 2.74
C SER A 118 -9.54 18.76 3.77
N GLU A 119 -9.10 20.01 3.59
CA GLU A 119 -9.47 21.14 4.46
C GLU A 119 -11.00 21.31 4.53
N ALA A 120 -11.51 21.56 5.75
CA ALA A 120 -12.95 21.69 6.02
C ALA A 120 -13.80 20.48 5.57
N SER A 121 -13.19 19.29 5.45
CA SER A 121 -13.89 18.03 5.21
C SER A 121 -13.84 17.12 6.43
N ARG A 122 -14.89 16.32 6.59
CA ARG A 122 -15.00 15.24 7.56
C ARG A 122 -15.28 13.95 6.83
N VAL A 123 -14.85 12.84 7.41
CA VAL A 123 -15.09 11.51 6.88
C VAL A 123 -15.71 10.64 7.97
N SER A 124 -16.70 9.85 7.58
CA SER A 124 -17.32 8.82 8.41
C SER A 124 -17.18 7.47 7.72
N PHE A 125 -17.19 6.39 8.50
CA PHE A 125 -16.87 5.05 7.99
C PHE A 125 -17.98 4.07 8.36
N THR A 126 -18.25 3.13 7.46
CA THR A 126 -19.12 1.99 7.78
C THR A 126 -18.46 0.99 8.75
N SER A 127 -17.13 0.96 8.81
CA SER A 127 -16.36 0.13 9.74
C SER A 127 -15.14 0.88 10.29
N PRO A 128 -14.88 0.81 11.61
CA PRO A 128 -13.74 1.48 12.23
C PRO A 128 -12.39 0.80 11.95
N ASN A 129 -12.41 -0.46 11.50
CA ASN A 129 -11.20 -1.25 11.25
C ASN A 129 -10.70 -1.15 9.81
N TYR A 130 -11.32 -0.32 8.97
CA TYR A 130 -10.95 -0.13 7.56
C TYR A 130 -10.82 -1.43 6.76
N VAL A 131 -11.60 -2.45 7.12
CA VAL A 131 -11.59 -3.76 6.42
C VAL A 131 -12.00 -3.60 4.96
N ILE A 132 -11.58 -4.54 4.12
CA ILE A 132 -12.04 -4.59 2.72
C ILE A 132 -13.58 -4.53 2.67
N GLY A 133 -14.12 -3.69 1.77
CA GLY A 133 -15.55 -3.38 1.68
C GLY A 133 -16.01 -2.20 2.53
N THR A 134 -15.14 -1.59 3.35
CA THR A 134 -15.48 -0.38 4.11
C THR A 134 -15.76 0.79 3.15
N ILE A 135 -16.81 1.54 3.43
CA ILE A 135 -17.18 2.76 2.69
C ILE A 135 -16.83 3.96 3.57
N ALA A 136 -16.06 4.88 3.01
CA ALA A 136 -15.73 6.18 3.59
C ALA A 136 -16.64 7.24 2.97
N VAL A 137 -17.50 7.84 3.78
CA VAL A 137 -18.45 8.89 3.37
C VAL A 137 -17.91 10.24 3.79
N TYR A 138 -17.70 11.11 2.81
CA TYR A 138 -17.16 12.46 2.99
C TYR A 138 -18.27 13.49 3.04
N SER A 139 -18.13 14.42 3.98
CA SER A 139 -19.02 15.56 4.17
C SER A 139 -18.20 16.81 4.42
N CYS A 140 -18.60 17.95 3.85
CA CYS A 140 -17.97 19.21 4.22
C CYS A 140 -18.50 19.71 5.56
N GLU A 141 -17.65 20.43 6.30
CA GLU A 141 -18.09 21.14 7.47
C GLU A 141 -19.15 22.18 7.09
N LEU A 142 -20.22 22.23 7.88
CA LEU A 142 -21.28 23.19 7.65
C LEU A 142 -20.76 24.61 7.90
N GLY A 143 -21.26 25.50 7.06
CA GLY A 143 -21.03 26.92 7.15
C GLY A 143 -21.26 27.52 8.52
N SER A 144 -20.23 28.13 9.09
CA SER A 144 -20.38 28.95 10.29
C SER A 144 -20.66 30.39 9.86
N VAL A 145 -21.68 31.03 10.45
CA VAL A 145 -21.92 32.48 10.30
C VAL A 145 -20.68 33.20 10.81
N CYS A 146 -20.14 34.17 10.06
CA CYS A 146 -19.01 34.98 10.51
C CYS A 146 -19.34 35.62 11.86
N PRO A 147 -18.64 35.25 12.95
CA PRO A 147 -18.77 36.00 14.19
C PRO A 147 -18.20 37.39 13.92
N PHE A 148 -18.96 38.44 14.26
CA PHE A 148 -18.50 39.83 14.15
C PHE A 148 -17.22 40.11 14.97
N ASN A 149 -16.85 39.21 15.90
CA ASN A 149 -15.64 39.26 16.73
C ASN A 149 -14.99 37.85 16.82
N GLY A 150 -14.29 37.41 15.77
CA GLY A 150 -13.57 36.13 15.72
C GLY A 150 -12.04 36.27 15.63
N PRO A 151 -11.27 35.19 15.83
CA PRO A 151 -9.81 35.22 15.69
C PRO A 151 -9.39 35.62 14.27
N ALA A 152 -8.31 36.41 14.16
CA ALA A 152 -7.84 37.11 12.95
C ALA A 152 -7.68 36.24 11.67
N ALA A 153 -7.58 34.91 11.81
CA ALA A 153 -7.53 33.98 10.69
C ALA A 153 -8.88 33.86 9.94
N LEU A 154 -10.02 33.99 10.63
CA LEU A 154 -11.36 34.03 10.01
C LEU A 154 -11.66 35.38 9.35
N GLU A 155 -11.02 36.44 9.83
CA GLU A 155 -11.25 37.82 9.42
C GLU A 155 -10.86 38.09 7.94
N LYS A 156 -9.84 37.40 7.42
CA LYS A 156 -9.43 37.58 6.01
C LYS A 156 -10.46 37.06 5.00
N LYS A 157 -11.25 36.03 5.36
CA LYS A 157 -12.36 35.51 4.52
C LYS A 157 -13.66 36.29 4.72
N CYS A 158 -13.94 36.77 5.94
CA CYS A 158 -15.16 37.52 6.27
C CYS A 158 -15.15 39.02 5.85
N LYS A 159 -14.02 39.58 5.37
CA LYS A 159 -13.88 41.02 5.09
C LYS A 159 -14.63 41.55 3.86
N LEU A 160 -15.19 40.70 2.99
CA LEU A 160 -15.72 41.14 1.70
C LEU A 160 -17.25 41.28 1.63
N THR A 161 -18.03 40.81 2.61
CA THR A 161 -19.50 40.96 2.59
C THR A 161 -20.07 40.89 4.01
N ARG A 162 -20.62 42.01 4.52
CA ARG A 162 -21.40 42.00 5.77
C ARG A 162 -22.60 41.07 5.59
N GLY A 163 -22.77 40.08 6.46
CA GLY A 163 -23.93 39.16 6.42
C GLY A 163 -23.79 37.92 5.52
N ALA A 164 -22.62 37.63 4.95
CA ALA A 164 -22.44 36.42 4.13
C ALA A 164 -22.48 35.12 4.95
N ILE A 165 -23.21 34.14 4.43
CA ILE A 165 -23.11 32.74 4.86
C ILE A 165 -22.03 32.07 4.01
N PHE A 166 -21.00 31.54 4.66
CA PHE A 166 -20.02 30.67 4.02
C PHE A 166 -20.58 29.26 4.04
N SER A 167 -20.69 28.57 2.92
CA SER A 167 -20.96 27.14 2.90
C SER A 167 -19.83 26.42 2.16
N TYR A 168 -19.70 25.11 2.37
CA TYR A 168 -18.74 24.30 1.64
C TYR A 168 -19.48 23.25 0.85
N GLN A 169 -19.18 23.16 -0.43
CA GLN A 169 -19.70 22.12 -1.31
C GLN A 169 -18.60 21.11 -1.61
N LEU A 170 -18.92 19.83 -1.45
CA LEU A 170 -18.00 18.77 -1.78
C LEU A 170 -17.82 18.71 -3.30
N ASN A 171 -16.56 18.73 -3.74
CA ASN A 171 -16.16 18.57 -5.12
C ASN A 171 -15.40 17.23 -5.27
N GLY A 172 -16.03 16.26 -5.93
CA GLY A 172 -15.52 14.91 -6.11
C GLY A 172 -16.54 13.85 -5.68
N VAL A 173 -16.05 12.61 -5.53
CA VAL A 173 -16.87 11.49 -5.05
C VAL A 173 -17.16 11.63 -3.56
N THR A 174 -18.44 11.52 -3.17
CA THR A 174 -18.87 11.56 -1.76
C THR A 174 -18.48 10.30 -1.00
N GLU A 175 -18.32 9.19 -1.71
CA GLU A 175 -18.06 7.89 -1.12
C GLU A 175 -16.85 7.24 -1.79
N ARG A 176 -15.99 6.64 -0.96
CA ARG A 176 -14.84 5.86 -1.42
C ARG A 176 -14.91 4.47 -0.81
N LEU A 177 -14.62 3.46 -1.61
CA LEU A 177 -14.66 2.06 -1.22
C LEU A 177 -13.24 1.56 -0.97
N CYS A 178 -13.03 0.89 0.16
CA CYS A 178 -11.83 0.10 0.40
C CYS A 178 -11.93 -1.20 -0.42
N ASP A 179 -11.15 -1.29 -1.50
CA ASP A 179 -11.18 -2.42 -2.44
C ASP A 179 -10.32 -3.60 -2.01
N GLU A 180 -10.37 -4.71 -2.74
CA GLU A 180 -9.60 -5.93 -2.45
C GLU A 180 -8.07 -5.75 -2.54
N THR A 181 -7.60 -4.65 -3.12
CA THR A 181 -6.18 -4.28 -3.17
C THR A 181 -5.75 -3.46 -1.95
N ALA A 182 -6.68 -3.25 -1.00
CA ALA A 182 -6.54 -2.35 0.14
C ALA A 182 -6.23 -0.90 -0.26
N GLN A 183 -6.78 -0.48 -1.40
CA GLN A 183 -6.75 0.91 -1.86
C GLN A 183 -8.15 1.50 -1.79
N TRP A 184 -8.21 2.82 -1.61
CA TRP A 184 -9.47 3.55 -1.65
C TRP A 184 -9.79 3.96 -3.07
N SER A 185 -11.01 3.64 -3.53
CA SER A 185 -11.46 4.03 -4.86
C SER A 185 -11.41 5.55 -5.06
N GLY A 186 -11.01 5.99 -6.26
CA GLY A 186 -10.95 7.40 -6.64
C GLY A 186 -9.96 8.23 -5.82
N THR A 187 -10.15 9.54 -5.83
CA THR A 187 -9.27 10.53 -5.17
C THR A 187 -9.96 11.18 -3.97
N ILE A 188 -9.17 11.79 -3.08
CA ILE A 188 -9.70 12.50 -1.91
C ILE A 188 -10.53 13.70 -2.40
N PRO A 189 -11.84 13.78 -2.07
CA PRO A 189 -12.68 14.88 -2.48
C PRO A 189 -12.30 16.17 -1.74
N LYS A 190 -12.54 17.32 -2.37
CA LYS A 190 -12.17 18.64 -1.83
C LYS A 190 -13.41 19.45 -1.51
N CYS A 191 -13.40 20.17 -0.39
CA CYS A 191 -14.45 21.12 -0.06
C CYS A 191 -14.17 22.47 -0.71
N ARG A 192 -15.04 22.90 -1.63
CA ARG A 192 -15.00 24.23 -2.24
C ARG A 192 -15.85 25.20 -1.43
N SER A 193 -15.28 26.33 -1.02
CA SER A 193 -16.03 27.39 -0.34
C SER A 193 -16.98 28.08 -1.32
N LEU A 194 -18.22 28.28 -0.88
CA LEU A 194 -19.25 29.08 -1.51
C LEU A 194 -19.53 30.28 -0.61
N SER A 195 -19.61 31.47 -1.22
CA SER A 195 -20.06 32.69 -0.55
C SER A 195 -21.41 33.09 -1.13
N ILE A 196 -22.43 33.17 -0.29
CA ILE A 196 -23.73 33.71 -0.67
C ILE A 196 -23.82 35.13 -0.12
N SER A 197 -23.95 36.12 -1.01
CA SER A 197 -24.32 37.49 -0.66
C SER A 197 -25.84 37.56 -0.51
N ILE A 198 -26.29 38.03 0.65
CA ILE A 198 -27.69 38.41 0.86
C ILE A 198 -27.73 39.91 0.55
N ASP A 199 -28.35 40.29 -0.58
CA ASP A 199 -28.66 41.69 -0.92
C ASP A 199 -29.80 42.23 -0.03
#